data_AF-A0A497Y684-F1
#
_entry.id   AF-A0A497Y684-F1
#
_cell.length_a   1.000
_cell.length_b   1.000
_cell.length_c   1.000
_cell.angle_alpha   90.00
_cell.angle_beta   90.00
_cell.angle_gamma   90.00
#
_symmetry.space_group_name_H-M   'P 1'
#
loop_
_entity.id
_entity.type
_entity.pdbx_description
1 polymer ?
#
loop_
_entity_poly.entity_id
_entity_poly.type
_entity_poly.pdbx_seq_one_letter_code
_entity_poly.pdbx_strand_id
1 'polypeptide(L)'
;MKKISTLLVLLVLIVSSCKKEPRISKETKLFSRSNSKLTSSRPLNPGDPNLDATWDWTQHSWTAYFNNANGSVGSVTTLNPFIDGAQKVYGNVDVSKADMYPANGWMLVSRDFGTPTEANAYPFLLLYNKHRGILRVCVLRTYDVQSSYQQITLGYATNTTYPKFFLYSSTKPPYAWTVEYPANPVNTQSSDYKQTAVTFAGVQQWMIADFDVNGYSATFDENTSFNISVSEVTQSDVVLNGNIQLDGTAQPQAAGGPSAIGIIKNAESFYAKTAEGVAKVLKIPETDAAGRIAGGGALFLKSILGLITGFSGGESAVPYNIKLKGTINQTGSIKLTSPKTSFSVYLKPLTGSVAYRAVQNIPWGVFYLETSNAIVEDFTHYTWVTDEYGYPGEVYDGFSRSVKFNPNFFANSLVINPAIANDVASVEAWGANTGVDFVPVSVFDQAERSIWAAKNEYPLQLGVKITFNNGNIVYKLFSF
;
A
#
# COMPACT_ATOMS: atom_id res chain seq x y z
N MET A 1 34.01 53.56 20.48
CA MET A 1 34.22 52.71 19.27
C MET A 1 34.59 51.25 19.56
N LYS A 2 35.21 50.88 20.69
CA LYS A 2 35.60 49.46 20.96
C LYS A 2 34.44 48.47 21.14
N LYS A 3 33.25 48.90 21.59
CA LYS A 3 32.10 48.01 21.84
C LYS A 3 31.36 47.54 20.58
N ILE A 4 31.46 48.29 19.46
CA ILE A 4 30.81 47.92 18.19
C ILE A 4 31.61 46.83 17.46
N SER A 5 32.94 46.84 17.60
CA SER A 5 33.81 45.84 16.98
C SER A 5 33.59 44.43 17.56
N THR A 6 33.37 44.32 18.88
CA THR A 6 33.12 43.02 19.53
C THR A 6 31.80 42.40 19.12
N LEU A 7 30.75 43.21 18.91
CA LEU A 7 29.43 42.72 18.49
C LEU A 7 29.47 42.20 17.05
N LEU A 8 30.23 42.87 16.17
CA LEU A 8 30.36 42.47 14.78
C LEU A 8 31.15 41.15 14.62
N VAL A 9 32.20 40.96 15.42
CA VAL A 9 32.96 39.71 15.46
C VAL A 9 32.11 38.55 16.00
N LEU A 10 31.26 38.79 17.00
CA LEU A 10 30.34 37.78 17.51
C LEU A 10 29.27 37.39 16.46
N LEU A 11 28.75 38.37 15.71
CA LEU A 11 27.78 38.13 14.64
C LEU A 11 28.41 37.30 13.49
N VAL A 12 29.64 37.62 13.09
CA VAL A 12 30.37 36.86 12.06
C VAL A 12 30.67 35.42 12.52
N LEU A 13 30.95 35.20 13.80
CA LEU A 13 31.14 33.86 14.36
C LEU A 13 29.84 33.05 14.40
N ILE A 14 28.69 33.68 14.72
CA ILE A 14 27.39 33.00 14.74
C ILE A 14 26.94 32.61 13.32
N VAL A 15 27.15 33.49 12.32
CA VAL A 15 26.79 33.21 10.92
C VAL A 15 27.74 32.18 10.29
N SER A 16 29.01 32.14 10.70
CA SER A 16 30.00 31.17 10.17
C SER A 16 29.93 29.78 10.82
N SER A 17 29.22 29.62 11.94
CA SER A 17 29.04 28.33 12.62
C SER A 17 27.84 27.51 12.10
N CYS A 18 27.00 28.09 11.24
CA CYS A 18 25.98 27.36 10.49
C CYS A 18 26.58 26.66 9.26
N LYS A 19 27.58 25.80 9.46
CA LYS A 19 27.90 24.78 8.45
C LYS A 19 26.92 23.64 8.63
N LYS A 20 25.97 23.56 7.70
CA LYS A 20 25.08 22.42 7.53
C LYS A 20 25.97 21.22 7.23
N GLU A 21 26.30 20.41 8.24
CA GLU A 21 26.95 19.13 8.00
C GLU A 21 26.10 18.40 6.94
N PRO A 22 26.70 17.89 5.85
CA PRO A 22 25.98 17.00 4.98
C PRO A 22 25.47 15.87 5.86
N ARG A 23 24.14 15.76 6.00
CA ARG A 23 23.53 14.59 6.61
C ARG A 23 23.94 13.42 5.75
N ILE A 24 25.06 12.79 6.09
CA ILE A 24 25.37 11.43 5.68
C ILE A 24 24.15 10.67 6.15
N SER A 25 23.34 10.21 5.18
CA SER A 25 22.15 9.43 5.47
C SER A 25 22.60 8.33 6.41
N LYS A 26 22.14 8.37 7.67
CA LYS A 26 22.32 7.24 8.56
C LYS A 26 21.74 6.07 7.80
N GLU A 27 22.61 5.16 7.36
CA GLU A 27 22.18 3.87 6.85
C GLU A 27 21.08 3.40 7.78
N THR A 28 19.91 3.21 7.19
CA THR A 28 18.70 2.96 7.95
C THR A 28 18.97 1.68 8.74
N LYS A 29 19.25 1.79 10.05
CA LYS A 29 19.40 0.67 11.00
C LYS A 29 18.07 -0.05 11.23
N LEU A 30 17.25 -0.17 10.19
CA LEU A 30 16.10 -1.06 10.15
C LEU A 30 16.66 -2.40 9.70
N PHE A 31 16.63 -3.38 10.61
CA PHE A 31 16.92 -4.81 10.37
C PHE A 31 18.38 -5.28 10.51
N SER A 32 19.08 -4.89 11.58
CA SER A 32 20.19 -5.70 12.11
C SER A 32 19.64 -6.69 13.16
N ARG A 33 18.97 -7.74 12.68
CA ARG A 33 18.67 -8.95 13.48
C ARG A 33 18.84 -10.17 12.62
N SER A 34 20.07 -10.66 12.52
CA SER A 34 20.42 -12.09 12.54
C SER A 34 21.93 -12.21 12.39
N ASN A 35 22.51 -13.23 13.00
CA ASN A 35 23.94 -13.58 12.97
C ASN A 35 24.48 -13.97 11.58
N SER A 36 23.97 -13.43 10.47
CA SER A 36 24.49 -13.71 9.15
C SER A 36 25.62 -12.75 8.79
N LYS A 37 26.80 -13.28 8.48
CA LYS A 37 27.86 -12.59 7.72
C LYS A 37 27.40 -12.08 6.33
N LEU A 38 26.12 -12.25 5.98
CA LEU A 38 25.53 -11.78 4.74
C LEU A 38 25.25 -10.28 4.86
N THR A 39 26.05 -9.46 4.20
CA THR A 39 25.71 -8.06 3.95
C THR A 39 24.56 -8.01 2.95
N SER A 40 23.55 -7.17 3.20
CA SER A 40 22.41 -7.01 2.28
C SER A 40 22.77 -6.28 0.99
N SER A 41 23.93 -5.61 0.98
CA SER A 41 24.50 -4.93 -0.17
C SER A 41 26.01 -5.13 -0.23
N ARG A 42 26.56 -5.02 -1.44
CA ARG A 42 28.00 -4.98 -1.71
C ARG A 42 28.36 -3.65 -2.38
N PRO A 43 29.58 -3.13 -2.19
CA PRO A 43 30.02 -1.93 -2.88
C PRO A 43 30.15 -2.16 -4.40
N LEU A 44 29.59 -1.26 -5.20
CA LEU A 44 29.77 -1.23 -6.66
C LEU A 44 30.91 -0.28 -7.03
N ASN A 45 32.13 -0.83 -7.07
CA ASN A 45 33.34 -0.08 -7.43
C ASN A 45 33.33 0.37 -8.90
N PRO A 46 34.03 1.46 -9.28
CA PRO A 46 34.22 1.82 -10.68
C PRO A 46 34.77 0.64 -11.50
N GLY A 47 34.13 0.34 -12.64
CA GLY A 47 34.46 -0.81 -13.48
C GLY A 47 33.73 -2.11 -13.13
N ASP A 48 32.90 -2.13 -12.08
CA ASP A 48 32.03 -3.27 -11.82
C ASP A 48 31.07 -3.51 -13.00
N PRO A 49 30.96 -4.74 -13.52
CA PRO A 49 30.07 -5.04 -14.67
C PRO A 49 28.62 -4.67 -14.38
N ASN A 50 28.18 -4.67 -13.12
CA ASN A 50 26.82 -4.31 -12.74
C ASN A 50 26.51 -2.81 -12.90
N LEU A 51 27.52 -1.98 -13.18
CA LEU A 51 27.38 -0.57 -13.53
C LEU A 51 27.28 -0.31 -15.04
N ASP A 52 27.39 -1.34 -15.87
CA ASP A 52 27.28 -1.22 -17.32
C ASP A 52 25.85 -0.90 -17.75
N ALA A 53 25.63 0.35 -18.18
CA ALA A 53 24.36 0.84 -18.68
C ALA A 53 23.96 0.21 -20.04
N THR A 54 24.91 -0.38 -20.75
CA THR A 54 24.70 -1.04 -22.04
C THR A 54 24.42 -2.54 -21.91
N TRP A 55 24.41 -3.07 -20.69
CA TRP A 55 24.08 -4.48 -20.45
C TRP A 55 22.69 -4.81 -20.97
N ASP A 56 22.62 -5.79 -21.86
CA ASP A 56 21.40 -6.21 -22.53
C ASP A 56 20.56 -7.14 -21.63
N TRP A 57 19.55 -6.57 -20.99
CA TRP A 57 18.58 -7.34 -20.20
C TRP A 57 17.59 -8.15 -21.06
N THR A 58 17.61 -8.01 -22.38
CA THR A 58 16.69 -8.76 -23.26
C THR A 58 17.22 -10.16 -23.62
N GLN A 59 18.44 -10.48 -23.19
CA GLN A 59 19.05 -11.80 -23.36
C GLN A 59 18.18 -12.92 -22.77
N HIS A 60 18.31 -14.11 -23.37
CA HIS A 60 17.47 -15.26 -23.04
C HIS A 60 17.69 -15.80 -21.62
N SER A 61 18.90 -15.69 -21.09
CA SER A 61 19.27 -16.20 -19.79
C SER A 61 20.26 -15.28 -19.10
N TRP A 62 20.25 -15.27 -17.77
CA TRP A 62 21.16 -14.47 -16.97
C TRP A 62 21.85 -15.33 -15.93
N THR A 63 23.15 -15.11 -15.75
CA THR A 63 23.92 -15.70 -14.66
C THR A 63 24.01 -14.72 -13.51
N ALA A 64 23.57 -15.15 -12.34
CA ALA A 64 23.65 -14.40 -11.10
C ALA A 64 24.50 -15.16 -10.07
N TYR A 65 25.34 -14.42 -9.36
CA TYR A 65 26.15 -14.87 -8.25
C TYR A 65 25.49 -14.45 -6.94
N PHE A 66 25.52 -15.31 -5.93
CA PHE A 66 24.94 -15.02 -4.64
C PHE A 66 25.76 -15.62 -3.50
N ASN A 67 25.79 -14.94 -2.35
CA ASN A 67 26.42 -15.50 -1.17
C ASN A 67 25.54 -16.60 -0.61
N ASN A 68 26.10 -17.79 -0.40
CA ASN A 68 25.51 -18.91 0.31
C ASN A 68 25.55 -18.70 1.83
N ALA A 69 24.79 -19.50 2.59
CA ALA A 69 24.71 -19.38 4.04
C ALA A 69 26.06 -19.61 4.75
N ASN A 70 26.98 -20.37 4.12
CA ASN A 70 28.34 -20.60 4.61
C ASN A 70 29.32 -19.48 4.23
N GLY A 71 28.87 -18.44 3.51
CA GLY A 71 29.67 -17.32 3.03
C GLY A 71 30.42 -17.56 1.71
N SER A 72 30.28 -18.73 1.07
CA SER A 72 30.85 -18.94 -0.27
C SER A 72 29.99 -18.27 -1.35
N VAL A 73 30.60 -17.86 -2.46
CA VAL A 73 29.87 -17.36 -3.63
C VAL A 73 29.37 -18.56 -4.45
N GLY A 74 28.06 -18.70 -4.54
CA GLY A 74 27.37 -19.58 -5.47
C GLY A 74 27.01 -18.86 -6.76
N SER A 75 26.56 -19.60 -7.77
CA SER A 75 26.00 -19.02 -8.99
C SER A 75 24.83 -19.85 -9.50
N VAL A 76 23.92 -19.21 -10.22
CA VAL A 76 22.83 -19.84 -10.95
C VAL A 76 22.64 -19.13 -12.28
N THR A 77 22.42 -19.91 -13.34
CA THR A 77 21.95 -19.39 -14.61
C THR A 77 20.45 -19.63 -14.69
N THR A 78 19.68 -18.55 -14.78
CA THR A 78 18.22 -18.60 -14.88
C THR A 78 17.80 -18.14 -16.26
N LEU A 79 16.66 -18.64 -16.73
CA LEU A 79 15.99 -18.02 -17.86
C LEU A 79 15.54 -16.61 -17.48
N ASN A 80 15.54 -15.72 -18.46
CA ASN A 80 14.98 -14.39 -18.30
C ASN A 80 13.48 -14.53 -17.94
N PRO A 81 13.03 -13.94 -16.81
CA PRO A 81 11.70 -14.19 -16.29
C PRO A 81 10.58 -13.60 -17.14
N PHE A 82 10.89 -12.75 -18.11
CA PHE A 82 9.92 -12.19 -19.05
C PHE A 82 9.63 -13.11 -20.24
N ILE A 83 10.38 -14.20 -20.38
CA ILE A 83 10.23 -15.17 -21.46
C ILE A 83 10.20 -16.61 -20.93
N ASP A 84 10.43 -16.81 -19.64
CA ASP A 84 10.34 -18.09 -18.97
C ASP A 84 8.87 -18.43 -18.65
N GLY A 85 8.27 -19.26 -19.50
CA GLY A 85 6.89 -19.74 -19.32
C GLY A 85 6.68 -20.58 -18.06
N ALA A 86 7.74 -20.97 -17.34
CA ALA A 86 7.62 -21.65 -16.04
C ALA A 86 7.53 -20.66 -14.86
N GLN A 87 7.70 -19.35 -15.08
CA GLN A 87 7.55 -18.34 -14.03
C GLN A 87 6.08 -18.23 -13.59
N LYS A 88 5.86 -18.39 -12.28
CA LYS A 88 4.52 -18.31 -11.70
C LYS A 88 3.92 -16.91 -11.74
N VAL A 89 4.75 -15.87 -11.81
CA VAL A 89 4.30 -14.46 -11.74
C VAL A 89 3.57 -14.04 -13.02
N TYR A 90 4.07 -14.46 -14.18
CA TYR A 90 3.49 -14.11 -15.48
C TYR A 90 2.74 -15.26 -16.15
N GLY A 91 2.80 -16.49 -15.61
CA GLY A 91 2.12 -17.66 -16.15
C GLY A 91 2.70 -18.11 -17.50
N ASN A 92 1.85 -18.64 -18.39
CA ASN A 92 2.24 -19.00 -19.76
C ASN A 92 2.51 -17.73 -20.58
N VAL A 93 3.69 -17.14 -20.40
CA VAL A 93 4.08 -15.91 -21.09
C VAL A 93 4.20 -16.16 -22.58
N ASP A 94 3.43 -15.39 -23.36
CA ASP A 94 3.66 -15.27 -24.80
C ASP A 94 4.92 -14.43 -24.99
N VAL A 95 6.03 -15.08 -25.32
CA VAL A 95 7.35 -14.44 -25.53
C VAL A 95 7.26 -13.29 -26.54
N SER A 96 6.38 -13.39 -27.54
CA SER A 96 6.18 -12.33 -28.53
C SER A 96 5.55 -11.05 -27.96
N LYS A 97 4.94 -11.15 -26.78
CA LYS A 97 4.30 -10.06 -26.04
C LYS A 97 5.06 -9.67 -24.79
N ALA A 98 6.31 -10.12 -24.64
CA ALA A 98 7.12 -9.80 -23.47
C ALA A 98 7.29 -8.27 -23.33
N ASP A 99 6.71 -7.72 -22.27
CA ASP A 99 6.74 -6.29 -21.98
C ASP A 99 8.00 -5.93 -21.19
N MET A 100 9.17 -6.04 -21.84
CA MET A 100 10.48 -5.71 -21.26
C MET A 100 11.42 -4.99 -22.23
N TYR A 101 11.04 -4.88 -23.50
CA TYR A 101 11.95 -4.39 -24.55
C TYR A 101 12.14 -2.87 -24.51
N PRO A 102 13.34 -2.36 -24.86
CA PRO A 102 13.59 -0.93 -24.97
C PRO A 102 12.61 -0.18 -25.89
N ALA A 103 12.16 -0.81 -26.99
CA ALA A 103 11.17 -0.24 -27.92
C ALA A 103 9.83 0.11 -27.23
N ASN A 104 9.50 -0.61 -26.15
CA ASN A 104 8.30 -0.36 -25.34
C ASN A 104 8.54 0.66 -24.22
N GLY A 105 9.71 1.32 -24.19
CA GLY A 105 10.07 2.35 -23.23
C GLY A 105 10.81 1.86 -21.98
N TRP A 106 11.20 0.58 -21.92
CA TRP A 106 11.94 0.04 -20.78
C TRP A 106 13.41 0.48 -20.79
N MET A 107 13.91 0.83 -19.60
CA MET A 107 15.27 1.29 -19.38
C MET A 107 15.86 0.59 -18.15
N LEU A 108 17.12 0.15 -18.24
CA LEU A 108 17.86 -0.35 -17.09
C LEU A 108 18.08 0.77 -16.07
N VAL A 109 17.56 0.60 -14.86
CA VAL A 109 17.81 1.52 -13.75
C VAL A 109 19.06 1.05 -13.03
N SER A 110 19.05 -0.15 -12.48
CA SER A 110 20.15 -0.67 -11.67
C SER A 110 20.12 -2.19 -11.69
N ARG A 111 21.26 -2.83 -11.52
CA ARG A 111 21.34 -4.28 -11.33
C ARG A 111 22.44 -4.60 -10.34
N ASP A 112 22.30 -5.74 -9.68
CA ASP A 112 23.43 -6.37 -9.04
C ASP A 112 23.25 -7.89 -9.05
N PHE A 113 23.95 -8.53 -9.98
CA PHE A 113 24.05 -9.97 -10.13
C PHE A 113 25.29 -10.54 -9.46
N GLY A 114 26.03 -9.72 -8.69
CA GLY A 114 27.31 -10.12 -8.13
C GLY A 114 28.39 -10.39 -9.18
N THR A 115 29.46 -11.02 -8.72
CA THR A 115 30.64 -11.45 -9.48
C THR A 115 31.11 -12.80 -8.91
N PRO A 116 31.99 -13.56 -9.60
CA PRO A 116 32.53 -14.81 -9.07
C PRO A 116 33.20 -14.71 -7.70
N THR A 117 33.68 -13.53 -7.32
CA THR A 117 34.44 -13.30 -6.08
C THR A 117 33.67 -12.50 -5.03
N GLU A 118 32.59 -11.82 -5.41
CA GLU A 118 31.83 -10.95 -4.52
C GLU A 118 30.36 -10.91 -4.96
N ALA A 119 29.43 -11.24 -4.06
CA ALA A 119 28.02 -11.32 -4.39
C ALA A 119 27.13 -10.84 -3.24
N ASN A 120 25.84 -10.62 -3.53
CA ASN A 120 24.82 -10.35 -2.51
C ASN A 120 24.04 -11.62 -2.18
N ALA A 121 23.30 -11.61 -1.07
CA ALA A 121 22.37 -12.71 -0.79
C ALA A 121 21.19 -12.76 -1.79
N TYR A 122 20.76 -11.62 -2.32
CA TYR A 122 19.59 -11.48 -3.20
C TYR A 122 19.96 -10.64 -4.44
N PRO A 123 20.41 -11.28 -5.53
CA PRO A 123 20.62 -10.62 -6.80
C PRO A 123 19.36 -9.91 -7.30
N PHE A 124 19.51 -8.76 -7.95
CA PHE A 124 18.36 -7.98 -8.43
C PHE A 124 18.62 -7.26 -9.74
N LEU A 125 17.51 -6.88 -10.39
CA LEU A 125 17.46 -6.02 -11.57
C LEU A 125 16.27 -5.07 -11.43
N LEU A 126 16.48 -3.80 -11.73
CA LEU A 126 15.47 -2.77 -11.78
C LEU A 126 15.33 -2.23 -13.20
N LEU A 127 14.10 -2.26 -13.72
CA LEU A 127 13.75 -1.68 -15.02
C LEU A 127 12.70 -0.58 -14.82
N TYR A 128 12.78 0.51 -15.57
CA TYR A 128 11.78 1.57 -15.55
C TYR A 128 11.19 1.76 -16.94
N ASN A 129 9.86 1.83 -17.03
CA ASN A 129 9.17 2.16 -18.27
C ASN A 129 8.89 3.67 -18.33
N LYS A 130 9.60 4.39 -19.22
CA LYS A 130 9.48 5.85 -19.34
C LYS A 130 8.13 6.35 -19.84
N HIS A 131 7.39 5.54 -20.58
CA HIS A 131 6.07 5.92 -21.11
C HIS A 131 4.95 5.59 -20.13
N ARG A 132 5.09 4.53 -19.33
CA ARG A 132 4.06 4.08 -18.39
C ARG A 132 4.26 4.59 -16.97
N GLY A 133 5.48 5.01 -16.62
CA GLY A 133 5.83 5.38 -15.25
C GLY A 133 5.76 4.19 -14.30
N ILE A 134 6.28 3.03 -14.73
CA ILE A 134 6.30 1.80 -13.94
C ILE A 134 7.74 1.46 -13.60
N LEU A 135 8.04 1.29 -12.31
CA LEU A 135 9.29 0.71 -11.84
C LEU A 135 9.05 -0.78 -11.59
N ARG A 136 9.74 -1.61 -12.35
CA ARG A 136 9.77 -3.05 -12.17
C ARG A 136 10.97 -3.46 -11.34
N VAL A 137 10.69 -4.15 -10.25
CA VAL A 137 11.69 -4.71 -9.33
C VAL A 137 11.71 -6.22 -9.52
N CYS A 138 12.86 -6.75 -9.97
CA CYS A 138 13.11 -8.19 -10.09
C CYS A 138 14.17 -8.59 -9.06
N VAL A 139 13.87 -9.55 -8.20
CA VAL A 139 14.80 -10.04 -7.18
C VAL A 139 14.84 -11.57 -7.23
N LEU A 140 16.02 -12.14 -7.35
CA LEU A 140 16.20 -13.60 -7.41
C LEU A 140 16.06 -14.19 -6.00
N ARG A 141 15.16 -15.15 -5.83
CA ARG A 141 15.03 -15.92 -4.59
C ARG A 141 16.09 -17.02 -4.58
N THR A 142 17.12 -16.88 -3.76
CA THR A 142 18.30 -17.77 -3.76
C THR A 142 18.21 -18.92 -2.76
N TYR A 143 17.35 -18.80 -1.75
CA TYR A 143 17.21 -19.76 -0.66
C TYR A 143 15.81 -20.37 -0.61
N ASP A 144 15.75 -21.64 -0.20
CA ASP A 144 14.48 -22.22 0.17
C ASP A 144 14.12 -21.89 1.62
N VAL A 145 12.88 -21.46 1.78
CA VAL A 145 12.26 -21.12 3.05
C VAL A 145 10.78 -21.42 2.86
N GLN A 146 10.16 -22.08 3.84
CA GLN A 146 8.73 -22.35 3.84
C GLN A 146 7.94 -21.03 3.93
N SER A 147 7.72 -20.39 2.79
CA SER A 147 6.94 -19.16 2.64
C SER A 147 5.75 -19.42 1.73
N SER A 148 4.62 -18.81 2.07
CA SER A 148 3.40 -18.88 1.26
C SER A 148 3.48 -17.91 0.09
N TYR A 149 4.05 -16.71 0.30
CA TYR A 149 4.27 -15.69 -0.73
C TYR A 149 5.42 -14.75 -0.35
N GLN A 150 5.83 -13.89 -1.29
CA GLN A 150 6.80 -12.83 -1.06
C GLN A 150 6.15 -11.46 -1.19
N GLN A 151 6.61 -10.54 -0.36
CA GLN A 151 6.15 -9.17 -0.30
C GLN A 151 7.33 -8.26 -0.66
N ILE A 152 7.17 -7.45 -1.69
CA ILE A 152 8.13 -6.42 -2.07
C ILE A 152 7.49 -5.06 -1.78
N THR A 153 8.21 -4.20 -1.04
CA THR A 153 7.76 -2.84 -0.77
C THR A 153 8.70 -1.84 -1.41
N LEU A 154 8.13 -0.81 -2.05
CA LEU A 154 8.84 0.34 -2.57
C LEU A 154 8.44 1.57 -1.75
N GLY A 155 9.42 2.27 -1.20
CA GLY A 155 9.23 3.57 -0.56
C GLY A 155 10.37 4.50 -0.92
N TYR A 156 10.29 5.74 -0.45
CA TYR A 156 11.46 6.61 -0.47
C TYR A 156 12.43 6.21 0.65
N ALA A 157 13.74 6.24 0.36
CA ALA A 157 14.69 6.35 1.46
C ALA A 157 14.46 7.70 2.16
N THR A 158 14.91 7.83 3.40
CA THR A 158 14.75 9.07 4.16
C THR A 158 15.43 10.23 3.43
N ASN A 159 14.64 11.13 2.84
CA ASN A 159 15.10 12.24 2.02
C ASN A 159 14.69 13.57 2.65
N THR A 160 15.36 14.65 2.25
CA THR A 160 14.98 16.03 2.63
C THR A 160 13.72 16.51 1.93
N THR A 161 13.53 16.07 0.69
CA THR A 161 12.33 16.32 -0.11
C THR A 161 11.86 15.03 -0.78
N TYR A 162 10.54 14.85 -0.88
CA TYR A 162 9.93 13.69 -1.53
C TYR A 162 9.32 14.12 -2.87
N PRO A 163 9.86 13.66 -4.00
CA PRO A 163 9.28 13.98 -5.30
C PRO A 163 7.87 13.37 -5.44
N LYS A 164 7.16 13.83 -6.46
CA LYS A 164 5.78 13.45 -6.77
C LYS A 164 5.67 12.09 -7.47
N PHE A 165 6.72 11.27 -7.55
CA PHE A 165 6.66 9.99 -8.29
C PHE A 165 5.52 9.08 -7.84
N PHE A 166 5.20 9.06 -6.54
CA PHE A 166 4.11 8.25 -5.99
C PHE A 166 2.74 8.94 -5.98
N LEU A 167 2.60 10.14 -6.54
CA LEU A 167 1.38 10.96 -6.44
C LEU A 167 0.12 10.23 -6.89
N TYR A 168 0.21 9.41 -7.95
CA TYR A 168 -0.94 8.68 -8.50
C TYR A 168 -0.95 7.18 -8.19
N SER A 169 -0.08 6.75 -7.28
CA SER A 169 -0.12 5.38 -6.78
C SER A 169 -1.34 5.20 -5.86
N SER A 170 -1.97 4.02 -5.90
CA SER A 170 -3.20 3.78 -5.12
C SER A 170 -2.91 3.84 -3.63
N THR A 171 -3.54 4.80 -2.95
CA THR A 171 -3.53 4.91 -1.48
C THR A 171 -4.64 4.11 -0.82
N LYS A 172 -5.58 3.56 -1.61
CA LYS A 172 -6.70 2.75 -1.13
C LYS A 172 -6.38 1.25 -1.26
N PRO A 173 -6.57 0.45 -0.20
CA PRO A 173 -6.57 -1.00 -0.33
C PRO A 173 -7.65 -1.43 -1.33
N PRO A 174 -7.43 -2.50 -2.13
CA PRO A 174 -8.38 -2.94 -3.16
C PRO A 174 -9.79 -3.32 -2.62
N TYR A 175 -9.94 -3.49 -1.31
CA TYR A 175 -11.20 -3.85 -0.64
C TYR A 175 -11.84 -2.72 0.17
N ALA A 176 -11.34 -1.48 0.08
CA ALA A 176 -11.83 -0.35 0.90
C ALA A 176 -13.15 0.28 0.42
N TRP A 177 -13.94 -0.40 -0.42
CA TRP A 177 -15.19 0.13 -0.96
C TRP A 177 -16.34 0.14 0.05
N THR A 178 -16.25 -0.62 1.15
CA THR A 178 -17.41 -0.90 2.03
C THR A 178 -17.25 -0.48 3.49
N VAL A 179 -16.13 0.12 3.88
CA VAL A 179 -15.90 0.55 5.26
C VAL A 179 -15.41 1.98 5.22
N GLU A 180 -16.02 2.85 6.03
CA GLU A 180 -15.59 4.22 6.31
C GLU A 180 -14.11 4.23 6.71
N TYR A 181 -13.23 4.19 5.70
CA TYR A 181 -11.80 4.37 5.93
C TYR A 181 -11.63 5.83 6.34
N PRO A 182 -10.92 6.11 7.43
CA PRO A 182 -10.74 7.47 7.91
C PRO A 182 -10.28 8.34 6.75
N ALA A 183 -11.04 9.41 6.49
CA ALA A 183 -10.97 10.27 5.32
C ALA A 183 -9.65 11.04 5.16
N ASN A 184 -8.58 10.65 5.85
CA ASN A 184 -7.27 11.27 5.72
C ASN A 184 -6.55 10.68 4.51
N PRO A 185 -6.37 11.46 3.43
CA PRO A 185 -5.59 11.00 2.29
C PRO A 185 -4.17 10.67 2.78
N VAL A 186 -3.70 9.46 2.46
CA VAL A 186 -2.32 9.08 2.77
C VAL A 186 -1.39 10.02 2.00
N ASN A 187 -0.52 10.73 2.70
CA ASN A 187 0.46 11.62 2.06
C ASN A 187 1.48 10.77 1.30
N THR A 188 1.33 10.69 -0.02
CA THR A 188 2.21 9.94 -0.94
C THR A 188 3.62 10.54 -1.05
N GLN A 189 3.81 11.78 -0.58
CA GLN A 189 5.08 12.50 -0.52
C GLN A 189 5.66 12.48 0.89
N SER A 190 5.75 11.28 1.48
CA SER A 190 6.29 11.03 2.81
C SER A 190 7.25 9.83 2.81
N SER A 191 8.18 9.76 3.76
CA SER A 191 8.98 8.55 4.02
C SER A 191 8.15 7.35 4.43
N ASP A 192 6.97 7.61 5.00
CA ASP A 192 6.14 6.55 5.58
C ASP A 192 5.25 5.90 4.52
N TYR A 193 5.07 6.58 3.37
CA TYR A 193 4.32 6.02 2.26
C TYR A 193 5.12 4.94 1.55
N LYS A 194 4.49 3.77 1.39
CA LYS A 194 5.07 2.61 0.73
C LYS A 194 4.04 1.96 -0.17
N GLN A 195 4.44 1.68 -1.40
CA GLN A 195 3.71 0.75 -2.25
C GLN A 195 4.11 -0.67 -1.89
N THR A 196 3.16 -1.59 -1.91
CA THR A 196 3.40 -3.01 -1.58
C THR A 196 2.85 -3.88 -2.69
N ALA A 197 3.67 -4.81 -3.17
CA ALA A 197 3.29 -5.84 -4.10
C ALA A 197 3.50 -7.22 -3.45
N VAL A 198 2.62 -8.17 -3.79
CA VAL A 198 2.72 -9.57 -3.38
C VAL A 198 2.99 -10.40 -4.62
N THR A 199 3.93 -11.33 -4.53
CA THR A 199 4.36 -12.21 -5.62
C THR A 199 4.66 -13.61 -5.10
N PHE A 200 4.86 -14.55 -6.02
CA PHE A 200 5.23 -15.93 -5.73
C PHE A 200 6.44 -16.35 -6.56
N ALA A 201 7.46 -16.88 -5.90
CA ALA A 201 8.65 -17.43 -6.53
C ALA A 201 9.10 -18.70 -5.83
N GLY A 202 9.43 -19.73 -6.61
CA GLY A 202 10.18 -20.90 -6.16
C GLY A 202 11.64 -20.57 -5.85
N VAL A 203 12.39 -21.59 -5.46
CA VAL A 203 13.84 -21.49 -5.27
C VAL A 203 14.49 -21.24 -6.63
N GLN A 204 15.43 -20.30 -6.69
CA GLN A 204 16.11 -19.83 -7.90
C GLN A 204 15.15 -19.31 -8.97
N GLN A 205 14.01 -18.77 -8.56
CA GLN A 205 13.05 -18.06 -9.42
C GLN A 205 13.00 -16.57 -9.07
N TRP A 206 12.54 -15.76 -10.02
CA TRP A 206 12.49 -14.32 -9.88
C TRP A 206 11.20 -13.88 -9.19
N MET A 207 11.35 -13.13 -8.10
CA MET A 207 10.27 -12.34 -7.51
C MET A 207 10.15 -11.06 -8.31
N ILE A 208 8.95 -10.73 -8.80
CA ILE A 208 8.75 -9.56 -9.65
C ILE A 208 7.58 -8.73 -9.13
N ALA A 209 7.81 -7.42 -9.06
CA ALA A 209 6.82 -6.44 -8.63
C ALA A 209 6.88 -5.19 -9.51
N ASP A 210 5.72 -4.71 -9.92
CA ASP A 210 5.56 -3.45 -10.65
C ASP A 210 4.99 -2.39 -9.71
N PHE A 211 5.63 -1.22 -9.69
CA PHE A 211 5.27 -0.11 -8.85
C PHE A 211 4.96 1.13 -9.68
N ASP A 212 3.96 1.89 -9.24
CA ASP A 212 3.53 3.10 -9.93
C ASP A 212 4.40 4.30 -9.53
N VAL A 213 5.13 4.85 -10.49
CA VAL A 213 6.03 6.00 -10.35
C VAL A 213 5.79 7.04 -11.45
N ASN A 214 4.54 7.16 -11.92
CA ASN A 214 4.17 8.05 -13.02
C ASN A 214 4.08 9.54 -12.69
N GLY A 215 4.03 9.94 -11.41
CA GLY A 215 3.92 11.36 -11.08
C GLY A 215 5.21 12.11 -11.42
N TYR A 216 5.11 13.20 -12.16
CA TYR A 216 6.29 13.94 -12.60
C TYR A 216 6.76 14.96 -11.56
N SER A 217 8.09 15.10 -11.44
CA SER A 217 8.73 16.18 -10.68
C SER A 217 9.83 16.80 -11.52
N ALA A 218 9.72 18.11 -11.74
CA ALA A 218 10.69 18.85 -12.55
C ALA A 218 12.11 18.77 -11.98
N THR A 219 12.22 18.74 -10.65
CA THR A 219 13.49 18.63 -9.94
C THR A 219 13.33 17.74 -8.70
N PHE A 220 14.44 17.13 -8.30
CA PHE A 220 14.58 16.39 -7.05
C PHE A 220 16.06 16.33 -6.63
N ASP A 221 16.30 16.12 -5.34
CA ASP A 221 17.62 16.11 -4.71
C ASP A 221 18.55 15.04 -5.33
N GLU A 222 19.86 15.31 -5.37
CA GLU A 222 20.82 14.31 -5.89
C GLU A 222 20.86 13.02 -5.09
N ASN A 223 20.55 13.11 -3.79
CA ASN A 223 20.53 11.98 -2.88
C ASN A 223 19.16 11.29 -2.81
N THR A 224 18.18 11.71 -3.61
CA THR A 224 16.89 11.00 -3.67
C THR A 224 17.14 9.56 -4.10
N SER A 225 16.64 8.64 -3.29
CA SER A 225 16.70 7.20 -3.55
C SER A 225 15.38 6.53 -3.19
N PHE A 226 15.11 5.41 -3.87
CA PHE A 226 14.09 4.46 -3.44
C PHE A 226 14.69 3.46 -2.47
N ASN A 227 13.92 3.09 -1.44
CA ASN A 227 14.20 1.95 -0.59
C ASN A 227 13.29 0.79 -1.01
N ILE A 228 13.92 -0.33 -1.36
CA ILE A 228 13.25 -1.58 -1.71
C ILE A 228 13.49 -2.56 -0.57
N SER A 229 12.41 -3.12 -0.04
CA SER A 229 12.47 -4.17 0.97
C SER A 229 11.75 -5.42 0.49
N VAL A 230 12.37 -6.56 0.71
CA VAL A 230 11.81 -7.88 0.38
C VAL A 230 11.60 -8.64 1.69
N SER A 231 10.39 -9.16 1.85
CA SER A 231 10.03 -10.05 2.96
C SER A 231 9.37 -11.30 2.42
N GLU A 232 9.60 -12.42 3.08
CA GLU A 232 8.81 -13.62 2.87
C GLU A 232 7.71 -13.70 3.91
N VAL A 233 6.53 -14.16 3.50
CA VAL A 233 5.38 -14.31 4.39
C VAL A 233 4.95 -15.77 4.41
N THR A 234 4.88 -16.33 5.61
CA THR A 234 4.26 -17.63 5.88
C THR A 234 2.87 -17.36 6.47
N GLN A 235 1.84 -17.83 5.77
CA GLN A 235 0.47 -17.81 6.24
C GLN A 235 0.01 -19.24 6.45
N SER A 236 -0.39 -19.55 7.68
CA SER A 236 -0.93 -20.85 8.05
C SER A 236 -2.35 -20.69 8.56
N ASP A 237 -3.27 -21.47 8.00
CA ASP A 237 -4.62 -21.59 8.54
C ASP A 237 -4.58 -22.46 9.80
N VAL A 238 -5.09 -21.92 10.89
CA VAL A 238 -5.17 -22.59 12.18
C VAL A 238 -6.61 -22.95 12.44
N VAL A 239 -6.86 -24.25 12.56
CA VAL A 239 -8.15 -24.78 13.00
C VAL A 239 -7.97 -25.32 14.41
N LEU A 240 -8.50 -24.59 15.39
CA LEU A 240 -8.57 -25.03 16.79
C LEU A 240 -9.89 -25.77 16.99
N ASN A 241 -9.79 -27.09 17.13
CA ASN A 241 -10.90 -27.95 17.52
C ASN A 241 -10.73 -28.32 18.99
N GLY A 242 -11.75 -28.03 19.79
CA GLY A 242 -11.73 -28.34 21.22
C GLY A 242 -13.10 -28.73 21.74
N ASN A 243 -13.12 -29.55 22.79
CA ASN A 243 -14.32 -29.80 23.57
C ASN A 243 -14.25 -28.94 24.83
N ILE A 244 -15.23 -28.06 25.05
CA ILE A 244 -15.43 -27.47 26.38
C ILE A 244 -16.28 -28.44 27.17
N GLN A 245 -15.78 -28.83 28.34
CA GLN A 245 -16.60 -29.39 29.40
C GLN A 245 -16.51 -28.45 30.60
N LEU A 246 -17.62 -27.78 30.91
CA LEU A 246 -17.80 -26.97 32.09
C LEU A 246 -18.60 -27.80 33.09
N ASP A 247 -17.89 -28.33 34.09
CA ASP A 247 -18.48 -29.01 35.24
C ASP A 247 -18.43 -28.07 36.44
N GLY A 248 -19.59 -27.72 36.99
CA GLY A 248 -19.66 -26.85 38.15
C GLY A 248 -20.93 -27.07 38.96
N THR A 249 -20.89 -26.63 40.22
CA THR A 249 -22.05 -26.57 41.11
C THR A 249 -22.42 -25.12 41.34
N ALA A 250 -23.66 -24.74 41.02
CA ALA A 250 -24.17 -23.41 41.36
C ALA A 250 -24.98 -23.48 42.66
N GLN A 251 -24.71 -22.55 43.58
CA GLN A 251 -25.52 -22.32 44.78
C GLN A 251 -26.17 -20.94 44.64
N PRO A 252 -27.50 -20.80 44.80
CA PRO A 252 -28.14 -19.49 44.77
C PRO A 252 -27.70 -18.66 45.99
N GLN A 253 -27.29 -17.41 45.76
CA GLN A 253 -27.02 -16.46 46.84
C GLN A 253 -28.36 -15.80 47.23
N ALA A 254 -28.73 -15.86 48.51
CA ALA A 254 -29.99 -15.30 49.00
C ALA A 254 -29.98 -13.77 48.89
N ALA A 255 -30.67 -13.22 47.89
CA ALA A 255 -31.02 -11.81 47.81
C ALA A 255 -32.54 -11.71 47.90
N GLY A 256 -33.03 -11.04 48.95
CA GLY A 256 -34.45 -11.02 49.29
C GLY A 256 -35.35 -10.40 48.22
N GLY A 257 -36.57 -10.94 48.14
CA GLY A 257 -37.73 -10.31 47.48
C GLY A 257 -38.13 -10.97 46.14
N PRO A 258 -39.38 -11.48 46.01
CA PRO A 258 -39.79 -12.27 44.85
C PRO A 258 -40.15 -11.44 43.58
N SER A 259 -39.31 -11.59 42.56
CA SER A 259 -39.59 -11.94 41.15
C SER A 259 -40.32 -11.02 40.14
N ALA A 260 -39.76 -11.00 38.93
CA ALA A 260 -40.50 -11.15 37.66
C ALA A 260 -39.80 -12.15 36.68
N ILE A 261 -39.01 -13.10 37.19
CA ILE A 261 -38.20 -14.05 36.38
C ILE A 261 -38.67 -15.51 36.60
N GLY A 262 -39.95 -15.69 36.94
CA GLY A 262 -40.57 -17.02 37.09
C GLY A 262 -40.92 -17.75 35.79
N ILE A 263 -40.60 -17.19 34.61
CA ILE A 263 -41.02 -17.74 33.31
C ILE A 263 -39.79 -18.11 32.45
N ILE A 264 -38.98 -19.05 32.91
CA ILE A 264 -38.15 -19.88 32.02
C ILE A 264 -38.21 -21.34 32.50
N LYS A 265 -39.43 -21.83 32.79
CA LYS A 265 -39.71 -23.26 32.73
C LYS A 265 -40.11 -23.56 31.28
N ASN A 266 -39.11 -24.00 30.52
CA ASN A 266 -39.13 -24.60 29.16
C ASN A 266 -37.98 -24.03 28.32
N ALA A 267 -36.75 -24.29 28.75
CA ALA A 267 -35.58 -24.13 27.87
C ALA A 267 -35.47 -25.39 26.99
N GLU A 268 -36.42 -25.57 26.07
CA GLU A 268 -36.20 -26.43 24.91
C GLU A 268 -35.10 -25.78 24.06
N SER A 269 -33.96 -26.48 23.94
CA SER A 269 -32.88 -26.26 22.96
C SER A 269 -32.58 -24.79 22.61
N PHE A 270 -31.89 -24.08 23.50
CA PHE A 270 -31.49 -22.69 23.23
C PHE A 270 -30.28 -22.65 22.28
N TYR A 271 -30.53 -22.26 21.03
CA TYR A 271 -29.49 -21.96 20.04
C TYR A 271 -28.85 -20.60 20.36
N ALA A 272 -27.72 -20.60 21.06
CA ALA A 272 -26.88 -19.42 21.28
C ALA A 272 -26.09 -18.99 20.02
N LYS A 273 -26.72 -19.04 18.83
CA LYS A 273 -26.11 -18.67 17.54
C LYS A 273 -26.68 -17.38 16.94
N THR A 274 -27.73 -16.80 17.50
CA THR A 274 -28.33 -15.56 16.99
C THR A 274 -28.04 -14.38 17.90
N ALA A 275 -27.83 -13.20 17.30
CA ALA A 275 -27.65 -11.94 18.02
C ALA A 275 -28.83 -11.66 18.95
N GLU A 276 -30.05 -11.96 18.50
CA GLU A 276 -31.29 -11.91 19.28
C GLU A 276 -31.22 -12.70 20.59
N GLY A 277 -30.71 -13.94 20.55
CA GLY A 277 -30.59 -14.80 21.72
C GLY A 277 -29.61 -14.25 22.75
N VAL A 278 -28.48 -13.71 22.30
CA VAL A 278 -27.47 -13.09 23.17
C VAL A 278 -27.95 -11.76 23.75
N ALA A 279 -28.63 -10.94 22.93
CA ALA A 279 -29.20 -9.65 23.30
C ALA A 279 -30.24 -9.80 24.41
N LYS A 280 -31.15 -10.77 24.26
CA LYS A 280 -32.22 -11.06 25.20
C LYS A 280 -31.71 -11.53 26.56
N VAL A 281 -30.64 -12.33 26.57
CA VAL A 281 -29.99 -12.83 27.79
C VAL A 281 -29.22 -11.73 28.52
N LEU A 282 -28.42 -10.95 27.78
CA LEU A 282 -27.57 -9.92 28.36
C LEU A 282 -28.30 -8.59 28.60
N LYS A 283 -29.57 -8.49 28.18
CA LYS A 283 -30.39 -7.26 28.20
C LYS A 283 -29.69 -6.09 27.50
N ILE A 284 -29.04 -6.37 26.37
CA ILE A 284 -28.41 -5.35 25.52
C ILE A 284 -29.17 -5.23 24.20
N PRO A 285 -29.08 -4.10 23.48
CA PRO A 285 -29.60 -3.98 22.12
C PRO A 285 -29.02 -5.05 21.20
N GLU A 286 -29.84 -5.58 20.28
CA GLU A 286 -29.43 -6.63 19.36
C GLU A 286 -28.27 -6.23 18.43
N THR A 287 -28.22 -4.95 18.08
CA THR A 287 -27.14 -4.31 17.33
C THR A 287 -25.79 -4.43 18.04
N ASP A 288 -25.79 -4.34 19.38
CA ASP A 288 -24.58 -4.45 20.19
C ASP A 288 -24.16 -5.91 20.39
N ALA A 289 -25.13 -6.83 20.37
CA ALA A 289 -24.88 -8.26 20.45
C ALA A 289 -24.15 -8.79 19.20
N ALA A 290 -24.54 -8.32 18.01
CA ALA A 290 -23.89 -8.69 16.75
C ALA A 290 -22.40 -8.27 16.71
N GLY A 291 -22.09 -7.05 17.15
CA GLY A 291 -20.71 -6.56 17.24
C GLY A 291 -19.84 -7.35 18.24
N ARG A 292 -20.44 -7.86 19.32
CA ARG A 292 -19.74 -8.67 20.33
C ARG A 292 -19.49 -10.12 19.90
N ILE A 293 -20.36 -10.68 19.07
CA ILE A 293 -20.16 -12.01 18.46
C ILE A 293 -19.04 -11.94 17.40
N ALA A 294 -18.96 -10.84 16.65
CA ALA A 294 -17.89 -10.62 15.66
C ALA A 294 -16.50 -10.37 16.28
N GLY A 295 -16.42 -9.95 17.55
CA GLY A 295 -15.19 -9.54 18.24
C GLY A 295 -14.24 -10.67 18.72
N GLY A 296 -14.51 -11.94 18.38
CA GLY A 296 -13.62 -13.08 18.65
C GLY A 296 -13.85 -13.83 19.98
N GLY A 297 -13.24 -15.02 20.09
CA GLY A 297 -13.55 -16.04 21.10
C GLY A 297 -13.44 -15.61 22.58
N ALA A 298 -12.66 -14.58 22.90
CA ALA A 298 -12.54 -14.05 24.27
C ALA A 298 -13.83 -13.35 24.76
N LEU A 299 -14.59 -12.73 23.85
CA LEU A 299 -15.87 -12.07 24.17
C LEU A 299 -17.01 -13.10 24.28
N PHE A 300 -16.98 -14.16 23.47
CA PHE A 300 -17.91 -15.30 23.59
C PHE A 300 -17.78 -16.01 24.96
N LEU A 301 -16.55 -16.23 25.43
CA LEU A 301 -16.29 -16.74 26.77
C LEU A 301 -16.82 -15.83 27.90
N LYS A 302 -16.71 -14.50 27.74
CA LYS A 302 -17.33 -13.53 28.67
C LYS A 302 -18.86 -13.61 28.66
N SER A 303 -19.50 -13.79 27.50
CA SER A 303 -20.96 -13.95 27.41
C SER A 303 -21.45 -15.25 28.07
N ILE A 304 -20.69 -16.34 27.94
CA ILE A 304 -20.98 -17.61 28.63
C ILE A 304 -20.83 -17.45 30.15
N LEU A 305 -19.81 -16.73 30.62
CA LEU A 305 -19.64 -16.44 32.05
C LEU A 305 -20.80 -15.56 32.59
N GLY A 306 -21.31 -14.62 31.79
CA GLY A 306 -22.49 -13.81 32.14
C GLY A 306 -23.79 -14.62 32.23
N LEU A 307 -23.97 -15.64 31.38
CA LEU A 307 -25.08 -16.59 31.47
C LEU A 307 -25.08 -17.34 32.80
N ILE A 308 -23.92 -17.78 33.28
CA ILE A 308 -23.77 -18.52 34.55
C ILE A 308 -24.20 -17.64 35.74
N THR A 309 -23.92 -16.33 35.70
CA THR A 309 -24.37 -15.40 36.75
C THR A 309 -25.88 -15.12 36.74
N GLY A 310 -26.59 -15.40 35.63
CA GLY A 310 -28.04 -15.19 35.51
C GLY A 310 -28.91 -16.29 36.13
N PHE A 311 -28.35 -17.44 36.50
CA PHE A 311 -29.09 -18.59 37.04
C PHE A 311 -29.29 -18.56 38.58
N SER A 312 -28.89 -17.48 39.26
CA SER A 312 -28.89 -17.41 40.73
C SER A 312 -30.10 -16.70 41.36
N GLY A 313 -31.33 -17.03 40.95
CA GLY A 313 -32.54 -16.42 41.51
C GLY A 313 -33.67 -17.43 41.79
N GLY A 314 -33.76 -17.94 43.02
CA GLY A 314 -34.87 -18.76 43.50
C GLY A 314 -34.76 -19.12 44.98
N GLU A 315 -35.83 -18.88 45.75
CA GLU A 315 -35.94 -19.14 47.19
C GLU A 315 -36.29 -20.61 47.48
N SER A 316 -35.37 -21.54 47.24
CA SER A 316 -35.30 -22.86 47.91
C SER A 316 -34.15 -23.68 47.30
N ALA A 317 -33.17 -24.02 48.15
CA ALA A 317 -31.88 -24.53 47.75
C ALA A 317 -31.90 -26.03 47.45
N VAL A 318 -31.69 -26.38 46.17
CA VAL A 318 -31.06 -27.65 45.79
C VAL A 318 -29.88 -27.29 44.87
N PRO A 319 -28.62 -27.58 45.23
CA PRO A 319 -27.51 -27.39 44.31
C PRO A 319 -27.72 -28.28 43.09
N TYR A 320 -27.69 -27.68 41.91
CA TYR A 320 -27.73 -28.42 40.66
C TYR A 320 -26.34 -28.45 40.02
N ASN A 321 -25.98 -29.62 39.51
CA ASN A 321 -24.75 -29.82 38.75
C ASN A 321 -24.97 -29.29 37.33
N ILE A 322 -24.24 -28.25 36.95
CA ILE A 322 -24.20 -27.78 35.57
C ILE A 322 -23.10 -28.59 34.88
N LYS A 323 -23.48 -29.37 33.87
CA LYS A 323 -22.56 -30.02 32.93
C LYS A 323 -22.82 -29.47 31.54
N LEU A 324 -22.06 -28.46 31.13
CA LEU A 324 -22.12 -27.93 29.78
C LEU A 324 -21.03 -28.60 28.95
N LYS A 325 -21.46 -29.35 27.93
CA LYS A 325 -20.58 -29.91 26.92
C LYS A 325 -20.84 -29.21 25.60
N GLY A 326 -19.77 -28.73 24.97
CA GLY A 326 -19.86 -28.11 23.66
C GLY A 326 -18.57 -28.31 22.89
N THR A 327 -18.67 -28.32 21.57
CA THR A 327 -17.52 -28.32 20.68
C THR A 327 -17.25 -26.89 20.23
N ILE A 328 -16.02 -26.43 20.34
CA ILE A 328 -15.56 -25.20 19.67
C ILE A 328 -14.78 -25.63 18.44
N ASN A 329 -15.19 -25.11 17.29
CA ASN A 329 -14.35 -25.06 16.10
C ASN A 329 -14.03 -23.59 15.86
N GLN A 330 -12.79 -23.18 16.07
CA GLN A 330 -12.33 -21.83 15.76
C GLN A 330 -11.31 -21.89 14.63
N THR A 331 -11.63 -21.24 13.53
CA THR A 331 -10.72 -21.05 12.39
C THR A 331 -10.09 -19.67 12.47
N GLY A 332 -8.79 -19.58 12.20
CA GLY A 332 -8.06 -18.32 12.05
C GLY A 332 -6.83 -18.51 11.17
N SER A 333 -6.05 -17.46 10.97
CA SER A 333 -4.78 -17.54 10.23
C SER A 333 -3.67 -16.91 11.04
N ILE A 334 -2.51 -17.56 11.13
CA ILE A 334 -1.27 -16.96 11.63
C ILE A 334 -0.47 -16.48 10.43
N LYS A 335 -0.13 -15.18 10.41
CA LYS A 335 0.74 -14.57 9.41
C LYS A 335 2.07 -14.22 10.06
N LEU A 336 3.15 -14.84 9.58
CA LEU A 336 4.53 -14.54 9.98
C LEU A 336 5.25 -13.89 8.82
N THR A 337 5.76 -12.67 9.02
CA THR A 337 6.56 -11.94 8.03
C THR A 337 8.03 -11.99 8.43
N SER A 338 8.89 -12.51 7.55
CA SER A 338 10.34 -12.59 7.71
C SER A 338 11.02 -11.65 6.72
N PRO A 339 11.56 -10.49 7.17
CA PRO A 339 12.37 -9.61 6.32
C PRO A 339 13.60 -10.35 5.80
N LYS A 340 13.91 -10.20 4.51
CA LYS A 340 15.01 -10.91 3.85
C LYS A 340 16.15 -10.00 3.41
N THR A 341 15.81 -8.91 2.74
CA THR A 341 16.77 -7.91 2.31
C THR A 341 16.11 -6.54 2.21
N SER A 342 16.93 -5.50 2.35
CA SER A 342 16.54 -4.14 2.05
C SER A 342 17.75 -3.42 1.46
N PHE A 343 17.52 -2.65 0.41
CA PHE A 343 18.55 -1.86 -0.24
C PHE A 343 17.98 -0.57 -0.80
N SER A 344 18.83 0.45 -0.92
CA SER A 344 18.46 1.75 -1.48
C SER A 344 19.13 1.96 -2.83
N VAL A 345 18.39 2.50 -3.80
CA VAL A 345 18.90 2.83 -5.14
C VAL A 345 18.71 4.32 -5.40
N TYR A 346 19.83 5.04 -5.59
CA TYR A 346 19.80 6.45 -5.97
C TYR A 346 19.21 6.65 -7.37
N LEU A 347 18.37 7.66 -7.53
CA LEU A 347 17.64 7.91 -8.78
C LEU A 347 18.49 8.57 -9.86
N LYS A 348 19.59 9.22 -9.47
CA LYS A 348 20.57 9.79 -10.40
C LYS A 348 21.81 8.90 -10.50
N PRO A 349 22.50 8.90 -11.65
CA PRO A 349 23.85 8.41 -11.73
C PRO A 349 24.76 9.21 -10.79
N LEU A 350 25.36 8.53 -9.81
CA LEU A 350 26.34 9.12 -8.90
C LEU A 350 27.72 8.54 -9.22
N THR A 351 28.49 9.25 -10.04
CA THR A 351 29.85 8.82 -10.43
C THR A 351 30.73 8.65 -9.19
N GLY A 352 31.43 7.51 -9.10
CA GLY A 352 32.34 7.21 -7.98
C GLY A 352 31.66 6.77 -6.68
N SER A 353 30.32 6.81 -6.60
CA SER A 353 29.61 6.19 -5.47
C SER A 353 29.77 4.67 -5.51
N VAL A 354 29.87 4.04 -4.35
CA VAL A 354 29.81 2.58 -4.21
C VAL A 354 28.39 2.06 -3.96
N ALA A 355 27.42 2.96 -3.77
CA ALA A 355 26.03 2.59 -3.55
C ALA A 355 25.31 2.25 -4.86
N TYR A 356 24.21 1.50 -4.75
CA TYR A 356 23.32 1.26 -5.88
C TYR A 356 22.69 2.57 -6.35
N ARG A 357 22.62 2.72 -7.66
CA ARG A 357 22.22 3.94 -8.33
C ARG A 357 21.72 3.65 -9.73
N ALA A 358 21.03 4.62 -10.30
CA ALA A 358 20.72 4.62 -11.72
C ALA A 358 22.03 4.55 -12.53
N VAL A 359 22.15 3.59 -13.43
CA VAL A 359 23.34 3.44 -14.30
C VAL A 359 23.33 4.43 -15.47
N GLN A 360 22.19 5.07 -15.71
CA GLN A 360 21.97 6.07 -16.76
C GLN A 360 20.99 7.15 -16.29
N ASN A 361 20.86 8.24 -17.07
CA ASN A 361 19.86 9.25 -16.80
C ASN A 361 18.47 8.71 -17.16
N ILE A 362 17.59 8.61 -16.16
CA ILE A 362 16.23 8.12 -16.32
C ILE A 362 15.25 9.32 -16.30
N PRO A 363 14.35 9.45 -17.30
CA PRO A 363 13.29 10.45 -17.28
C PRO A 363 12.17 10.02 -16.32
N TRP A 364 12.42 10.17 -15.01
CA TRP A 364 11.49 9.75 -13.96
C TRP A 364 10.17 10.53 -14.00
N GLY A 365 9.06 9.82 -13.82
CA GLY A 365 7.71 10.36 -13.94
C GLY A 365 7.28 10.57 -15.38
N VAL A 366 5.97 10.55 -15.61
CA VAL A 366 5.33 10.72 -16.91
C VAL A 366 4.69 12.10 -17.01
N PHE A 367 3.87 12.46 -16.03
CA PHE A 367 3.15 13.72 -16.04
C PHE A 367 2.75 14.17 -14.63
N TYR A 368 2.35 15.42 -14.49
CA TYR A 368 1.76 16.01 -13.30
C TYR A 368 0.53 16.83 -13.70
N LEU A 369 -0.56 16.70 -12.97
CA LEU A 369 -1.78 17.50 -13.11
C LEU A 369 -2.01 18.28 -11.81
N GLU A 370 -1.98 19.60 -11.92
CA GLU A 370 -2.32 20.54 -10.84
C GLU A 370 -3.85 20.65 -10.71
N THR A 371 -4.44 19.84 -9.83
CA THR A 371 -5.90 19.82 -9.64
C THR A 371 -6.43 21.05 -8.91
N SER A 372 -5.58 21.83 -8.23
CA SER A 372 -5.99 23.05 -7.51
C SER A 372 -6.50 24.17 -8.42
N ASN A 373 -6.23 24.08 -9.73
CA ASN A 373 -6.76 25.00 -10.73
C ASN A 373 -8.23 24.71 -11.12
N ALA A 374 -8.79 23.58 -10.68
CA ALA A 374 -10.21 23.30 -10.84
C ALA A 374 -11.00 23.95 -9.70
N ILE A 375 -12.18 24.47 -10.01
CA ILE A 375 -13.06 25.12 -9.03
C ILE A 375 -14.06 24.07 -8.55
N VAL A 376 -14.00 23.70 -7.27
CA VAL A 376 -14.96 22.78 -6.64
C VAL A 376 -16.04 23.60 -5.96
N GLU A 377 -17.30 23.35 -6.32
CA GLU A 377 -18.47 23.99 -5.73
C GLU A 377 -19.37 22.93 -5.09
N ASP A 378 -19.61 23.05 -3.79
CA ASP A 378 -20.52 22.20 -3.04
C ASP A 378 -21.86 22.94 -2.83
N PHE A 379 -22.95 22.26 -3.15
CA PHE A 379 -24.31 22.78 -3.00
C PHE A 379 -25.07 21.91 -1.99
N THR A 380 -25.47 22.52 -0.88
CA THR A 380 -26.32 21.85 0.11
C THR A 380 -27.78 21.98 -0.29
N HIS A 381 -28.50 20.85 -0.30
CA HIS A 381 -29.93 20.81 -0.60
C HIS A 381 -30.71 20.67 0.71
N TYR A 382 -31.74 21.50 0.85
CA TYR A 382 -32.71 21.44 1.93
C TYR A 382 -34.09 21.22 1.34
N THR A 383 -34.84 20.28 1.92
CA THR A 383 -36.25 20.10 1.60
C THR A 383 -37.09 20.66 2.75
N TRP A 384 -38.07 21.48 2.40
CA TRP A 384 -39.05 22.00 3.35
C TRP A 384 -40.00 20.88 3.75
N VAL A 385 -40.02 20.56 5.04
CA VAL A 385 -40.99 19.63 5.62
C VAL A 385 -41.80 20.36 6.67
N THR A 386 -43.05 19.95 6.85
CA THR A 386 -43.87 20.39 7.97
C THR A 386 -43.65 19.42 9.12
N ASP A 387 -43.29 19.93 10.30
CA ASP A 387 -43.16 19.10 11.50
C ASP A 387 -44.52 18.58 11.99
N GLU A 388 -44.50 17.76 13.04
CA GLU A 388 -45.71 17.17 13.63
C GLU A 388 -46.70 18.21 14.21
N TYR A 389 -46.28 19.47 14.35
CA TYR A 389 -47.07 20.58 14.88
C TYR A 389 -47.57 21.56 13.80
N GLY A 390 -47.26 21.30 12.52
CA GLY A 390 -47.68 22.17 11.43
C GLY A 390 -46.69 23.31 11.12
N TYR A 391 -45.50 23.35 11.73
CA TYR A 391 -44.51 24.38 11.45
C TYR A 391 -43.57 23.95 10.31
N PRO A 392 -43.31 24.85 9.34
CA PRO A 392 -42.33 24.59 8.29
C PRO A 392 -40.90 24.59 8.86
N GLY A 393 -40.13 23.55 8.54
CA GLY A 393 -38.71 23.44 8.86
C GLY A 393 -37.90 22.96 7.65
N GLU A 394 -36.64 23.38 7.58
CA GLU A 394 -35.67 22.88 6.61
C GLU A 394 -35.03 21.59 7.13
N VAL A 395 -35.18 20.48 6.40
CA VAL A 395 -34.45 19.25 6.67
C VAL A 395 -33.36 19.12 5.61
N TYR A 396 -32.13 18.89 6.10
CA TYR A 396 -31.01 18.54 5.23
C TYR A 396 -31.40 17.33 4.38
N ASP A 397 -31.41 17.55 3.08
CA ASP A 397 -31.90 16.57 2.11
C ASP A 397 -30.73 15.90 1.37
N GLY A 398 -29.58 16.58 1.31
CA GLY A 398 -28.34 16.03 0.77
C GLY A 398 -27.43 17.14 0.28
N PHE A 399 -26.47 16.76 -0.58
CA PHE A 399 -25.59 17.72 -1.24
C PHE A 399 -25.27 17.25 -2.66
N SER A 400 -25.04 18.19 -3.57
CA SER A 400 -24.44 17.94 -4.87
C SER A 400 -23.12 18.67 -4.97
N ARG A 401 -22.18 18.12 -5.73
CA ARG A 401 -20.91 18.77 -6.05
C ARG A 401 -20.83 19.07 -7.52
N SER A 402 -20.18 20.17 -7.86
CA SER A 402 -19.73 20.46 -9.22
C SER A 402 -18.25 20.75 -9.25
N VAL A 403 -17.60 20.41 -10.35
CA VAL A 403 -16.22 20.80 -10.62
C VAL A 403 -16.20 21.54 -11.94
N LYS A 404 -15.76 22.80 -11.90
CA LYS A 404 -15.60 23.65 -13.08
C LYS A 404 -14.14 23.71 -13.49
N PHE A 405 -13.94 23.61 -14.80
CA PHE A 405 -12.65 23.72 -15.47
C PHE A 405 -12.72 24.92 -16.41
N ASN A 406 -11.96 25.97 -16.09
CA ASN A 406 -11.87 27.16 -16.94
C ASN A 406 -11.26 26.82 -18.31
N PRO A 407 -11.47 27.66 -19.35
CA PRO A 407 -10.70 27.57 -20.58
C PRO A 407 -9.19 27.53 -20.29
N ASN A 408 -8.44 26.75 -21.08
CA ASN A 408 -7.01 26.49 -20.90
C ASN A 408 -6.65 25.77 -19.58
N PHE A 409 -7.57 25.01 -18.99
CA PHE A 409 -7.28 24.24 -17.78
C PHE A 409 -6.09 23.30 -17.97
N PHE A 410 -6.10 22.43 -19.00
CA PHE A 410 -5.00 21.50 -19.20
C PHE A 410 -3.71 22.21 -19.61
N ALA A 411 -3.78 23.24 -20.45
CA ALA A 411 -2.61 24.06 -20.79
C ALA A 411 -1.93 24.69 -19.55
N ASN A 412 -2.69 25.01 -18.50
CA ASN A 412 -2.16 25.59 -17.26
C ASN A 412 -1.86 24.57 -16.17
N SER A 413 -2.46 23.38 -16.23
CA SER A 413 -2.43 22.41 -15.12
C SER A 413 -1.67 21.12 -15.44
N LEU A 414 -1.64 20.69 -16.71
CA LEU A 414 -1.01 19.43 -17.12
C LEU A 414 0.41 19.69 -17.59
N VAL A 415 1.36 19.11 -16.86
CA VAL A 415 2.78 19.10 -17.21
C VAL A 415 3.19 17.68 -17.58
N ILE A 416 3.45 17.44 -18.85
CA ILE A 416 4.08 16.20 -19.31
C ILE A 416 5.59 16.34 -19.13
N ASN A 417 6.26 15.27 -18.69
CA ASN A 417 7.71 15.25 -18.56
C ASN A 417 8.37 15.65 -19.89
N PRO A 418 9.10 16.79 -19.95
CA PRO A 418 9.65 17.31 -21.20
C PRO A 418 10.58 16.33 -21.91
N ALA A 419 11.26 15.44 -21.18
CA ALA A 419 12.17 14.46 -21.75
C ALA A 419 11.47 13.38 -22.60
N ILE A 420 10.15 13.22 -22.45
CA ILE A 420 9.34 12.26 -23.22
C ILE A 420 8.17 12.93 -23.96
N ALA A 421 8.07 14.26 -23.91
CA ALA A 421 6.94 14.99 -24.50
C ALA A 421 6.84 14.78 -26.03
N ASN A 422 7.99 14.66 -26.71
CA ASN A 422 8.03 14.36 -28.14
C ASN A 422 7.58 12.93 -28.49
N ASP A 423 7.50 12.04 -27.49
CA ASP A 423 7.01 10.67 -27.67
C ASP A 423 5.48 10.57 -27.55
N VAL A 424 4.80 11.67 -27.20
CA VAL A 424 3.33 11.71 -27.02
C VAL A 424 2.64 11.88 -28.37
N ALA A 425 1.72 10.96 -28.67
CA ALA A 425 0.88 10.98 -29.86
C ALA A 425 -0.41 11.78 -29.64
N SER A 426 -1.07 11.57 -28.50
CA SER A 426 -2.30 12.29 -28.15
C SER A 426 -2.45 12.43 -26.63
N VAL A 427 -3.17 13.48 -26.23
CA VAL A 427 -3.65 13.66 -24.87
C VAL A 427 -5.14 13.95 -24.95
N GLU A 428 -5.92 13.15 -24.23
CA GLU A 428 -7.37 13.23 -24.23
C GLU A 428 -7.90 13.25 -22.79
N ALA A 429 -9.04 13.88 -22.60
CA ALA A 429 -9.71 14.02 -21.32
C ALA A 429 -11.14 13.50 -21.39
N TRP A 430 -11.63 13.00 -20.27
CA TRP A 430 -13.00 12.52 -20.09
C TRP A 430 -13.58 13.08 -18.80
N GLY A 431 -14.82 13.57 -18.83
CA GLY A 431 -15.57 13.97 -17.65
C GLY A 431 -16.82 13.12 -17.51
N ALA A 432 -17.08 12.59 -16.31
CA ALA A 432 -18.10 11.55 -16.06
C ALA A 432 -19.55 11.88 -16.47
N ASN A 433 -19.85 13.11 -16.90
CA ASN A 433 -21.19 13.57 -17.26
C ASN A 433 -21.34 14.13 -18.68
N THR A 434 -20.28 14.12 -19.51
CA THR A 434 -20.31 14.64 -20.88
C THR A 434 -20.48 13.56 -21.96
N GLY A 435 -20.80 12.32 -21.56
CA GLY A 435 -20.78 11.12 -22.42
C GLY A 435 -19.56 10.23 -22.14
N VAL A 436 -19.44 9.10 -22.84
CA VAL A 436 -18.38 8.09 -22.63
C VAL A 436 -17.10 8.42 -23.42
N ASP A 437 -17.11 9.49 -24.22
CA ASP A 437 -16.04 9.74 -25.18
C ASP A 437 -14.92 10.59 -24.59
N PHE A 438 -13.69 10.12 -24.76
CA PHE A 438 -12.50 10.92 -24.57
C PHE A 438 -12.41 11.99 -25.66
N VAL A 439 -12.21 13.24 -25.27
CA VAL A 439 -12.02 14.36 -26.20
C VAL A 439 -10.57 14.86 -26.12
N PRO A 440 -9.97 15.29 -27.24
CA PRO A 440 -8.64 15.91 -27.20
C PRO A 440 -8.58 17.07 -26.22
N VAL A 441 -7.50 17.20 -25.45
CA VAL A 441 -7.37 18.29 -24.47
C VAL A 441 -7.45 19.68 -25.11
N SER A 442 -7.02 19.81 -26.36
CA SER A 442 -7.16 21.04 -27.15
C SER A 442 -8.60 21.44 -27.45
N VAL A 443 -9.55 20.49 -27.42
CA VAL A 443 -10.99 20.73 -27.55
C VAL A 443 -11.62 20.95 -26.17
N PHE A 444 -11.13 20.24 -25.15
CA PHE A 444 -11.56 20.44 -23.77
C PHE A 444 -11.29 21.88 -23.32
N ASP A 445 -10.08 22.40 -23.60
CA ASP A 445 -9.60 23.71 -23.15
C ASP A 445 -10.23 24.93 -23.86
N GLN A 446 -11.04 24.75 -24.91
CA GLN A 446 -11.63 25.86 -25.68
C GLN A 446 -12.74 26.61 -24.94
N ALA A 447 -13.38 25.97 -23.96
CA ALA A 447 -14.52 26.52 -23.26
C ALA A 447 -14.52 26.05 -21.81
N GLU A 448 -15.26 26.77 -20.95
CA GLU A 448 -15.52 26.28 -19.61
C GLU A 448 -16.25 24.94 -19.68
N ARG A 449 -15.81 23.97 -18.87
CA ARG A 449 -16.44 22.67 -18.71
C ARG A 449 -16.85 22.48 -17.26
N SER A 450 -17.92 21.74 -17.03
CA SER A 450 -18.34 21.40 -15.68
C SER A 450 -18.75 19.94 -15.61
N ILE A 451 -18.38 19.28 -14.52
CA ILE A 451 -18.83 17.93 -14.18
C ILE A 451 -19.71 18.06 -12.94
N TRP A 452 -20.91 17.50 -12.96
CA TRP A 452 -21.91 17.62 -11.90
C TRP A 452 -22.29 16.26 -11.33
N ALA A 453 -22.13 16.06 -10.03
CA ALA A 453 -22.66 14.86 -9.38
C ALA A 453 -24.12 15.10 -9.02
N ALA A 454 -25.00 14.13 -9.25
CA ALA A 454 -26.34 14.22 -8.69
C ALA A 454 -26.26 14.15 -7.15
N LYS A 455 -27.38 14.44 -6.51
CA LYS A 455 -27.50 14.46 -5.06
C LYS A 455 -27.00 13.14 -4.44
N ASN A 456 -26.02 13.25 -3.55
CA ASN A 456 -25.37 12.12 -2.87
C ASN A 456 -24.59 11.14 -3.78
N GLU A 457 -24.27 11.52 -5.02
CA GLU A 457 -23.41 10.72 -5.91
C GLU A 457 -21.93 11.13 -5.77
N TYR A 458 -21.06 10.18 -5.39
CA TYR A 458 -19.62 10.42 -5.27
C TYR A 458 -18.82 9.21 -5.76
N PRO A 459 -17.59 9.41 -6.28
CA PRO A 459 -16.86 10.68 -6.47
C PRO A 459 -17.01 11.29 -7.88
N LEU A 460 -16.80 12.60 -8.00
CA LEU A 460 -16.61 13.26 -9.31
C LEU A 460 -15.24 12.93 -9.87
N GLN A 461 -15.19 12.50 -11.14
CA GLN A 461 -13.98 12.01 -11.76
C GLN A 461 -13.66 12.72 -13.08
N LEU A 462 -12.39 13.12 -13.22
CA LEU A 462 -11.78 13.52 -14.49
C LEU A 462 -10.83 12.40 -14.94
N GLY A 463 -11.02 11.87 -16.13
CA GLY A 463 -10.09 10.95 -16.77
C GLY A 463 -9.10 11.70 -17.65
N VAL A 464 -7.81 11.34 -17.56
CA VAL A 464 -6.78 11.78 -18.51
C VAL A 464 -6.14 10.55 -19.13
N LYS A 465 -6.09 10.52 -20.47
CA LYS A 465 -5.45 9.48 -21.28
C LYS A 465 -4.33 10.11 -22.08
N ILE A 466 -3.11 9.60 -21.90
CA ILE A 466 -1.92 9.97 -22.68
C ILE A 466 -1.56 8.75 -23.53
N THR A 467 -1.58 8.92 -24.85
CA THR A 467 -1.16 7.90 -25.81
C THR A 467 0.20 8.26 -26.36
N PHE A 468 1.14 7.32 -26.34
CA PHE A 468 2.49 7.49 -26.89
C PHE A 468 2.60 6.93 -28.31
N ASN A 469 3.58 7.41 -29.08
CA ASN A 469 3.84 7.00 -30.46
C ASN A 469 4.09 5.49 -30.62
N ASN A 470 4.56 4.83 -29.54
CA ASN A 470 4.77 3.38 -29.53
C ASN A 470 3.53 2.57 -29.11
N GLY A 471 2.37 3.22 -28.97
CA GLY A 471 1.10 2.59 -28.59
C GLY A 471 0.90 2.40 -27.09
N ASN A 472 1.88 2.75 -26.25
CA ASN A 472 1.67 2.74 -24.80
C ASN A 472 0.62 3.78 -24.40
N ILE A 473 -0.19 3.43 -23.41
CA ILE A 473 -1.24 4.29 -22.87
C ILE A 473 -1.05 4.43 -21.38
N VAL A 474 -1.10 5.67 -20.89
CA VAL A 474 -1.26 6.00 -19.48
C VAL A 474 -2.64 6.58 -19.29
N TYR A 475 -3.39 6.00 -18.36
CA TYR A 475 -4.73 6.46 -18.01
C TYR A 475 -4.81 6.69 -16.50
N LYS A 476 -5.35 7.85 -16.11
CA LYS A 476 -5.58 8.19 -14.70
C LYS A 476 -6.92 8.87 -14.49
N LEU A 477 -7.54 8.53 -13.36
CA LEU A 477 -8.75 9.15 -12.83
C LEU A 477 -8.38 10.04 -11.66
N PHE A 478 -8.81 11.30 -11.72
CA PHE A 478 -8.66 12.29 -10.66
C PHE A 478 -10.00 12.46 -9.99
N SER A 479 -10.07 12.19 -8.68
CA SER A 479 -11.28 12.40 -7.89
C SER A 479 -11.25 13.79 -7.25
N PHE A 480 -12.38 14.49 -7.28
CA PHE A 480 -12.55 15.85 -6.74
C PHE A 480 -13.58 15.89 -5.61
#